data_AF-A0A388QKY1-F1
#
_entry.id   AF-A0A388QKY1-F1
#
_cell.length_a   1.000
_cell.length_b   1.000
_cell.length_c   1.000
_cell.angle_alpha   90.00
_cell.angle_beta   90.00
_cell.angle_gamma   90.00
#
_symmetry.space_group_name_H-M   'P 1'
#
loop_
_entity.id
_entity.type
_entity.pdbx_description
1 polymer ?
#
loop_
_entity_poly.entity_id
_entity_poly.type
_entity_poly.pdbx_seq_one_letter_code
_entity_poly.pdbx_strand_id
1 'polypeptide(L)' 'MTNQLMPKWKKDATEFIVKVGHHETRGEQIYIPKPIVEFLKEPDAIKFTIKGKKIEISPEK' A
#
# COMPACT_ATOMS: atom_id res chain seq x y z
N MET A 1 28.04 7.93 4.49
CA MET A 1 26.63 8.14 4.89
C MET A 1 25.76 7.79 3.71
N THR A 2 25.23 6.57 3.66
CA THR A 2 24.39 6.09 2.55
C THR A 2 23.03 6.77 2.63
N ASN A 3 22.72 7.64 1.66
CA ASN A 3 21.37 8.16 1.44
C ASN A 3 20.41 6.97 1.35
N GLN A 4 19.58 6.77 2.38
CA GLN A 4 18.55 5.76 2.36
C GLN A 4 17.56 6.09 1.24
N LEU A 5 17.47 5.18 0.27
CA LEU A 5 16.55 5.18 -0.86
C LEU A 5 15.10 5.26 -0.36
N MET A 6 14.53 6.47 -0.28
CA MET A 6 13.07 6.59 -0.29
C MET A 6 12.58 6.04 -1.64
N PRO A 7 11.63 5.10 -1.69
CA PRO A 7 11.08 4.68 -2.97
C PRO A 7 10.40 5.89 -3.65
N LYS A 8 10.65 6.02 -4.96
CA LYS A 8 10.36 7.14 -5.88
C LYS A 8 8.85 7.43 -6.05
N TRP A 9 8.07 7.52 -4.98
CA TRP A 9 6.66 7.84 -5.11
C TRP A 9 6.51 9.35 -5.30
N LYS A 10 6.13 9.78 -6.52
CA LYS A 10 5.77 11.17 -6.80
C LYS A 10 4.57 11.55 -5.93
N LYS A 11 4.57 12.75 -5.34
CA LYS A 11 3.53 13.20 -4.39
C LYS A 11 2.13 13.28 -5.03
N ASP A 12 2.12 13.44 -6.32
CA ASP A 12 0.98 13.71 -7.20
C ASP A 12 0.66 12.49 -8.10
N ALA A 13 1.30 11.34 -7.87
CA ALA A 13 0.93 10.10 -8.52
C ALA A 13 -0.45 9.62 -8.04
N THR A 14 -1.31 9.28 -8.98
CA THR A 14 -2.65 8.71 -8.74
C THR A 14 -2.71 7.21 -8.99
N GLU A 15 -1.66 6.63 -9.56
CA GLU A 15 -1.57 5.22 -9.93
C GLU A 15 -0.25 4.63 -9.44
N PHE A 16 -0.33 3.43 -8.86
CA PHE A 16 0.81 2.74 -8.28
C PHE A 16 0.76 1.27 -8.66
N ILE A 17 1.80 0.79 -9.33
CA ILE A 17 1.99 -0.63 -9.60
C ILE A 17 2.97 -1.17 -8.56
N VAL A 18 2.52 -2.12 -7.75
CA VAL A 18 3.34 -2.78 -6.72
C VAL A 18 3.56 -4.24 -7.09
N LYS A 19 4.72 -4.78 -6.70
CA LYS A 19 5.00 -6.21 -6.84
C LYS A 19 4.42 -6.97 -5.66
N VAL A 20 3.85 -8.13 -5.95
CA VAL A 20 3.43 -9.10 -4.94
C VAL A 20 4.64 -9.98 -4.59
N GLY A 21 4.96 -10.05 -3.31
CA GLY A 21 5.97 -10.93 -2.76
C GLY A 21 5.32 -12.08 -2.00
N HIS A 22 5.77 -13.30 -2.25
CA HIS A 22 5.33 -14.47 -1.52
C HIS A 22 6.17 -14.67 -0.26
N HIS A 23 5.51 -14.92 0.88
CA HIS A 23 6.16 -15.29 2.13
C HIS A 23 5.57 -16.59 2.66
N GLU A 24 6.40 -17.61 2.82
CA GLU A 24 6.00 -19.00 3.08
C GLU A 24 4.99 -19.16 4.23
N THR A 25 5.16 -18.41 5.33
CA THR A 25 4.29 -18.51 6.51
C THR A 25 3.21 -17.44 6.62
N ARG A 26 3.27 -16.38 5.81
CA ARG A 26 2.39 -15.20 5.94
C ARG A 26 1.52 -14.99 4.70
N GLY A 27 1.69 -15.82 3.67
CA GLY A 27 1.03 -15.68 2.39
C GLY A 27 1.62 -14.55 1.55
N GLU A 28 0.77 -13.98 0.69
CA GLU A 28 1.14 -12.89 -0.21
C GLU A 28 1.22 -11.54 0.50
N GLN A 29 2.23 -10.75 0.15
CA GLN A 29 2.49 -9.43 0.73
C GLN A 29 2.76 -8.40 -0.35
N ILE A 30 2.36 -7.15 -0.08
CA ILE A 30 2.71 -5.98 -0.87
C ILE A 30 3.21 -4.88 0.04
N TYR A 31 4.11 -4.04 -0.46
CA TYR A 31 4.43 -2.77 0.17
C TYR A 31 3.40 -1.73 -0.25
N ILE A 32 2.67 -1.16 0.71
CA ILE A 32 1.70 -0.11 0.44
C ILE A 32 2.46 1.20 0.13
N PRO A 33 2.22 1.84 -1.03
CA PRO A 33 2.82 3.14 -1.35
C PRO A 33 2.51 4.18 -0.27
N LYS A 34 3.52 4.96 0.12
CA LYS A 34 3.39 6.00 1.15
C LYS A 34 2.22 6.97 0.90
N PRO A 35 1.99 7.47 -0.34
CA PRO A 35 0.87 8.37 -0.60
C PRO A 35 -0.50 7.76 -0.27
N ILE A 36 -0.66 6.43 -0.39
CA ILE A 36 -1.91 5.76 -0.01
C ILE A 36 -2.08 5.75 1.50
N VAL A 37 -1.02 5.46 2.26
CA VAL A 37 -1.06 5.50 3.74
C VAL A 37 -1.37 6.91 4.24
N GLU A 38 -0.73 7.92 3.67
CA GLU A 38 -0.97 9.34 3.99
C GLU A 38 -2.41 9.75 3.63
N PHE A 39 -2.92 9.34 2.47
CA PHE A 39 -4.30 9.57 2.06
C PHE A 39 -5.31 8.98 3.05
N LEU A 40 -5.01 7.80 3.59
CA LEU A 40 -5.83 7.13 4.61
C LEU A 40 -5.61 7.69 6.03
N LYS A 41 -4.77 8.71 6.20
CA LYS A 41 -4.40 9.34 7.48
C LYS A 41 -3.70 8.39 8.46
N GLU A 42 -2.73 7.62 7.97
CA GLU A 42 -1.87 6.76 8.78
C GLU A 42 -2.66 5.77 9.69
N PRO A 43 -3.49 4.89 9.11
CA PRO A 43 -4.30 3.98 9.91
C PRO A 43 -3.48 2.83 10.50
N ASP A 44 -3.89 2.34 11.67
CA ASP A 44 -3.32 1.15 12.31
C ASP A 44 -3.63 -0.14 11.52
N ALA A 45 -4.77 -0.16 10.82
CA ALA A 45 -5.19 -1.26 9.97
C ALA A 45 -5.90 -0.78 8.69
N ILE A 46 -5.80 -1.56 7.61
CA ILE A 46 -6.47 -1.29 6.33
C ILE A 46 -7.44 -2.43 6.03
N LYS A 47 -8.68 -2.07 5.73
CA LYS A 47 -9.71 -2.99 5.27
C LYS A 47 -9.77 -3.02 3.75
N PHE A 48 -9.76 -4.22 3.19
CA PHE A 48 -10.01 -4.46 1.77
C PHE A 48 -11.44 -4.98 1.59
N THR A 49 -12.23 -4.33 0.74
CA THR A 49 -13.59 -4.77 0.40
C THR A 49 -13.66 -5.12 -1.09
N ILE A 50 -14.10 -6.34 -1.41
CA ILE A 50 -14.30 -6.78 -2.79
C ILE A 50 -15.67 -6.31 -3.26
N LYS A 51 -15.71 -5.50 -4.33
CA LYS A 51 -16.93 -5.06 -5.01
C LYS A 51 -16.88 -5.43 -6.48
N GLY A 52 -17.46 -6.59 -6.82
CA GLY A 52 -17.43 -7.13 -8.17
C GLY A 52 -16.00 -7.40 -8.62
N LYS A 53 -15.52 -6.65 -9.63
CA LYS A 53 -14.14 -6.76 -10.16
C LYS A 53 -13.17 -5.71 -9.59
N LYS A 54 -13.60 -4.90 -8.62
CA LYS A 54 -12.79 -3.87 -7.98
C LYS A 54 -12.57 -4.20 -6.51
N ILE A 55 -11.44 -3.74 -5.97
CA ILE A 55 -11.16 -3.75 -4.54
C ILE A 55 -11.18 -2.30 -4.07
N GLU A 56 -11.94 -2.02 -3.02
CA GLU A 56 -11.89 -0.75 -2.30
C GLU A 56 -11.05 -0.93 -1.02
N ILE A 57 -10.34 0.14 -0.66
CA ILE A 57 -9.55 0.21 0.58
C ILE A 57 -10.10 1.32 1.48
N SER A 58 -10.14 1.06 2.78
CA SER A 58 -10.53 2.03 3.80
C SER A 58 -9.70 1.83 5.07
N PRO A 59 -9.50 2.88 5.89
CA PRO A 59 -8.89 2.69 7.20
C PRO A 59 -9.85 1.90 8.09
N GLU A 60 -9.33 0.95 8.86
CA GLU A 60 -10.03 0.34 9.99
C GLU A 60 -9.63 1.11 11.26
N LYS A 61 -10.60 1.43 12.12
CA LYS A 61 -10.36 2.14 13.39
C LYS A 61 -9.98 1.17 14.49
#